data_AF-A0A1J3K129-F1
#
_entry.id   AF-A0A1J3K129-F1
#
_cell.length_a   1.000
_cell.length_b   1.000
_cell.length_c   1.000
_cell.angle_alpha   90.00
_cell.angle_beta   90.00
_cell.angle_gamma   90.00
#
_symmetry.space_group_name_H-M   'P 1'
#
loop_
_entity.id
_entity.type
_entity.pdbx_description
1 polymer ?
#
loop_
_entity_poly.entity_id
_entity_poly.type
_entity_poly.pdbx_seq_one_letter_code
_entity_poly.pdbx_strand_id
1 'polypeptide(L)'
;DDTFHTEAQAVYNYLQVLGEEMRRFGYVPDTSFVLHDVESDGHKEDMLTTHSEKIAVAYGLMKLPPGTAIRVFKNLRTCGDCHNFFRLLSRVVQRDIILRDRKRFHRFRNGECSCGNFW
;
A
#
# COMPACT_ATOMS: atom_id res chain seq x y z
N ASP A 1 0.59 6.52 -17.31
CA ASP A 1 -0.49 6.58 -16.33
C ASP A 1 -1.01 5.16 -16.12
N ASP A 2 -1.26 4.75 -14.88
CA ASP A 2 -1.60 3.35 -14.54
C ASP A 2 -3.00 2.95 -15.04
N THR A 3 -3.73 3.91 -15.60
CA THR A 3 -5.10 3.83 -16.11
C THR A 3 -5.23 3.18 -17.49
N PHE A 4 -4.14 3.06 -18.26
CA PHE A 4 -4.15 2.46 -19.61
C PHE A 4 -4.10 0.92 -19.60
N HIS A 5 -3.90 0.29 -18.44
CA HIS A 5 -3.86 -1.15 -18.33
C HIS A 5 -5.28 -1.74 -18.39
N THR A 6 -5.48 -2.83 -19.14
CA THR A 6 -6.80 -3.48 -19.29
C THR A 6 -7.40 -3.92 -17.94
N GLU A 7 -6.54 -4.20 -16.97
CA GLU A 7 -6.94 -4.60 -15.61
C GLU A 7 -6.97 -3.44 -14.61
N ALA A 8 -6.66 -2.20 -15.03
CA ALA A 8 -6.56 -1.05 -14.12
C ALA A 8 -7.83 -0.90 -13.27
N GLN A 9 -9.00 -0.92 -13.90
CA GLN A 9 -10.28 -0.79 -13.20
C GLN A 9 -10.48 -1.89 -12.15
N ALA A 10 -10.10 -3.14 -12.46
CA ALA A 10 -10.22 -4.25 -11.52
C ALA A 10 -9.30 -4.05 -10.31
N VAL A 11 -8.09 -3.52 -10.52
CA VAL A 11 -7.14 -3.22 -9.45
C VAL A 11 -7.64 -2.07 -8.58
N TYR A 12 -8.14 -0.99 -9.17
CA TYR A 12 -8.71 0.13 -8.40
C TYR A 12 -9.93 -0.29 -7.58
N ASN A 13 -10.84 -1.08 -8.16
CA ASN A 13 -11.99 -1.61 -7.43
C ASN A 13 -11.55 -2.51 -6.26
N TYR A 14 -10.57 -3.39 -6.48
CA TYR A 14 -10.03 -4.24 -5.42
C TYR A 14 -9.33 -3.41 -4.33
N LEU A 15 -8.63 -2.34 -4.71
CA LEU A 15 -7.97 -1.44 -3.77
C LEU A 15 -8.97 -0.66 -2.91
N GLN A 16 -10.13 -0.29 -3.44
CA GLN A 16 -11.23 0.30 -2.66
C GLN A 16 -11.76 -0.69 -1.61
N VAL A 17 -12.06 -1.93 -2.01
CA VAL A 17 -12.50 -2.99 -1.09
C VAL A 17 -11.45 -3.25 -0.01
N LEU A 18 -10.16 -3.32 -0.40
CA LEU A 18 -9.06 -3.48 0.53
C LEU A 18 -8.96 -2.31 1.50
N GLY A 19 -9.15 -1.07 1.02
CA GLY A 19 -9.15 0.13 1.86
C GLY A 19 -10.26 0.11 2.91
N GLU A 20 -11.46 -0.33 2.55
CA GLU A 20 -12.58 -0.50 3.49
C GLU A 20 -12.29 -1.57 4.55
N GLU A 21 -11.78 -2.73 4.14
CA GLU A 21 -11.37 -3.79 5.07
C GLU A 21 -10.28 -3.29 6.03
N MET A 22 -9.27 -2.62 5.49
CA MET A 22 -8.17 -2.06 6.29
C MET A 22 -8.67 -1.06 7.33
N ARG A 23 -9.65 -0.21 6.99
CA ARG A 23 -10.30 0.69 7.95
C ARG A 23 -11.01 -0.06 9.08
N ARG A 24 -11.67 -1.19 8.79
CA ARG A 24 -12.28 -2.06 9.82
C ARG A 24 -11.24 -2.65 10.77
N PHE A 25 -10.01 -2.86 10.30
CA PHE A 25 -8.86 -3.31 11.11
C PHE A 25 -8.06 -2.17 11.75
N GLY A 26 -8.56 -0.92 11.69
CA GLY A 26 -7.99 0.23 12.38
C GLY A 26 -6.93 1.01 11.59
N TYR A 27 -6.84 0.82 10.27
CA TYR A 27 -6.06 1.72 9.42
C TYR A 27 -6.77 3.07 9.28
N VAL A 28 -6.05 4.15 9.57
CA VAL A 28 -6.48 5.53 9.35
C VAL A 28 -5.44 6.17 8.44
N PRO A 29 -5.82 6.70 7.25
CA PRO A 29 -4.90 7.41 6.38
C PRO A 29 -4.29 8.62 7.08
N ASP A 30 -2.97 8.80 6.93
CA ASP A 30 -2.27 9.95 7.49
C ASP A 30 -1.98 10.99 6.40
N THR A 31 -2.88 11.97 6.28
CA THR A 31 -2.85 13.03 5.27
C THR A 31 -1.64 13.96 5.38
N SER A 32 -0.90 13.93 6.51
CA SER A 32 0.36 14.68 6.65
C SER A 32 1.46 14.20 5.68
N PHE A 33 1.30 13.02 5.09
CA PHE A 33 2.22 12.49 4.07
C PHE A 33 1.91 12.92 2.64
N VAL A 34 0.86 13.73 2.42
CA VAL A 34 0.60 14.35 1.12
C VAL A 34 1.40 15.64 1.00
N LEU A 35 2.35 15.66 0.05
CA LEU A 35 3.27 16.79 -0.13
C LEU A 35 2.65 18.01 -0.84
N HIS A 36 1.50 17.83 -1.50
CA HIS A 36 0.82 18.91 -2.20
C HIS A 36 -0.18 19.60 -1.27
N ASP A 37 -0.19 20.93 -1.31
CA ASP A 37 -1.20 21.73 -0.64
C ASP A 37 -2.52 21.62 -1.42
N VAL A 38 -3.35 20.66 -1.00
CA VAL A 38 -4.67 20.42 -1.56
C VAL A 38 -5.70 20.92 -0.55
N GLU A 39 -6.65 21.74 -0.99
CA GLU A 39 -7.61 22.44 -0.12
C GLU A 39 -8.51 21.50 0.70
N SER A 40 -8.78 20.29 0.21
CA SER A 40 -9.67 19.32 0.86
C SER A 40 -8.91 18.09 1.33
N ASP A 41 -9.08 17.73 2.60
CA ASP A 41 -8.52 16.51 3.17
C ASP A 41 -9.06 15.24 2.49
N GLY A 42 -10.27 15.27 1.95
CA GLY A 42 -10.81 14.16 1.15
C GLY A 42 -9.96 13.86 -0.09
N HIS A 43 -9.48 14.89 -0.78
CA HIS A 43 -8.58 14.71 -1.93
C HIS A 43 -7.20 14.21 -1.51
N LYS A 44 -6.72 14.58 -0.32
CA LYS A 44 -5.46 14.05 0.22
C LYS A 44 -5.55 12.54 0.48
N GLU A 45 -6.67 12.07 1.04
CA GLU A 45 -6.88 10.64 1.24
C GLU A 45 -6.93 9.85 -0.08
N ASP A 46 -7.58 10.39 -1.11
CA ASP A 46 -7.62 9.78 -2.44
C ASP A 46 -6.21 9.65 -3.04
N MET A 47 -5.37 10.69 -2.88
CA MET A 47 -3.97 10.64 -3.32
C MET A 47 -3.17 9.55 -2.59
N LEU A 48 -3.33 9.41 -1.27
CA LEU A 48 -2.65 8.35 -0.52
C LEU A 48 -3.13 6.96 -0.91
N THR A 49 -4.42 6.81 -1.22
CA THR A 49 -5.00 5.55 -1.63
C THR A 49 -4.47 5.09 -2.98
N THR A 50 -4.14 6.03 -3.87
CA THR A 50 -3.69 5.76 -5.24
C THR A 50 -2.17 5.72 -5.42
N HIS A 51 -1.38 5.70 -4.33
CA HIS A 51 0.06 5.48 -4.44
C HIS A 51 0.37 4.17 -5.19
N SER A 52 1.29 4.25 -6.14
CA SER A 52 1.64 3.14 -7.05
C SER A 52 2.10 1.86 -6.32
N GLU A 53 2.70 2.00 -5.14
CA GLU A 53 3.05 0.86 -4.29
C GLU A 53 1.83 0.10 -3.76
N LYS A 54 0.74 0.79 -3.42
CA LYS A 54 -0.52 0.15 -3.01
C LYS A 54 -1.18 -0.57 -4.20
N ILE A 55 -1.17 0.07 -5.37
CA ILE A 55 -1.67 -0.52 -6.63
C ILE A 55 -0.88 -1.79 -6.98
N ALA A 56 0.45 -1.75 -6.90
CA ALA A 56 1.30 -2.90 -7.19
C ALA A 56 1.06 -4.07 -6.22
N VAL A 57 0.90 -3.79 -4.92
CA VAL A 57 0.58 -4.84 -3.94
C VAL A 57 -0.83 -5.40 -4.16
N ALA A 58 -1.81 -4.55 -4.44
CA ALA A 58 -3.18 -4.96 -4.76
C ALA A 58 -3.21 -5.90 -5.99
N TYR A 59 -2.49 -5.54 -7.06
CA TYR A 59 -2.34 -6.41 -8.22
C TYR A 59 -1.70 -7.75 -7.86
N GLY A 60 -0.63 -7.73 -7.05
CA GLY A 60 0.03 -8.94 -6.57
C GLY A 60 -0.91 -9.85 -5.77
N LEU A 61 -1.77 -9.30 -4.91
CA LEU A 61 -2.78 -10.06 -4.16
C LEU A 61 -3.79 -10.75 -5.09
N MET A 62 -4.20 -10.07 -6.16
CA MET A 62 -5.16 -10.58 -7.13
C MET A 62 -4.59 -11.69 -8.01
N LYS A 63 -3.30 -11.60 -8.38
CA LYS A 63 -2.69 -12.48 -9.38
C LYS A 63 -1.89 -13.63 -8.80
N LEU A 64 -1.31 -13.47 -7.61
CA LEU A 64 -0.44 -14.48 -7.02
C LEU A 64 -1.24 -15.45 -6.14
N PRO A 65 -0.91 -16.76 -6.17
CA PRO A 65 -1.56 -17.75 -5.33
C PRO A 65 -1.51 -17.39 -3.84
N PRO A 66 -2.52 -17.80 -3.05
CA PRO A 66 -2.51 -17.69 -1.59
C PRO A 66 -1.19 -18.13 -0.96
N GLY A 67 -0.70 -17.36 0.01
CA GLY A 67 0.59 -17.60 0.68
C GLY A 67 1.83 -17.16 -0.08
N THR A 68 1.72 -16.81 -1.38
CA THR A 68 2.87 -16.30 -2.15
C THR A 68 3.24 -14.89 -1.69
N ALA A 69 4.53 -14.68 -1.39
CA ALA A 69 5.04 -13.37 -1.01
C ALA A 69 4.94 -12.38 -2.18
N ILE A 70 4.47 -11.16 -1.88
CA ILE A 70 4.38 -10.07 -2.86
C ILE A 70 5.67 -9.26 -2.80
N ARG A 71 6.25 -8.96 -3.96
CA ARG A 71 7.52 -8.22 -4.08
C ARG A 71 7.33 -6.97 -4.93
N VAL A 72 7.61 -5.79 -4.37
CA VAL A 72 7.49 -4.50 -5.07
C VAL A 72 8.83 -3.76 -4.98
N PHE A 73 9.28 -3.22 -6.11
CA PHE A 73 10.51 -2.44 -6.21
C PHE A 73 10.19 -1.05 -6.72
N LYS A 74 10.62 -0.01 -6.00
CA LYS A 74 10.42 1.39 -6.36
C LYS A 74 11.70 2.20 -6.19
N ASN A 75 11.81 3.30 -6.94
CA ASN A 75 12.95 4.23 -6.86
C ASN A 75 12.67 5.45 -5.95
N LEU A 76 11.47 5.55 -5.37
CA LEU A 76 11.11 6.57 -4.39
C LEU A 76 11.09 5.96 -3.00
N ARG A 77 11.41 6.75 -1.96
CA ARG A 77 11.23 6.31 -0.56
C ARG A 77 9.76 5.96 -0.32
N THR A 78 9.48 4.98 0.52
CA THR A 78 8.09 4.71 0.95
C THR A 78 7.63 5.80 1.93
N CYS A 79 6.42 6.31 1.77
CA CYS A 79 5.88 7.28 2.73
C CYS A 79 5.40 6.57 4.02
N GLY A 80 5.25 7.31 5.11
CA GLY A 80 4.86 6.73 6.39
C GLY A 80 3.46 6.09 6.36
N ASP A 81 2.53 6.70 5.62
CA ASP A 81 1.19 6.14 5.40
C ASP A 81 1.24 4.77 4.70
N CYS A 82 1.94 4.67 3.56
CA CYS A 82 2.08 3.40 2.83
C CYS A 82 2.81 2.35 3.67
N HIS A 83 3.83 2.75 4.43
CA HIS A 83 4.52 1.87 5.36
C HIS A 83 3.54 1.30 6.41
N ASN A 84 2.74 2.15 7.05
CA ASN A 84 1.74 1.71 8.03
C ASN A 84 0.64 0.84 7.40
N PHE A 85 0.19 1.19 6.20
CA PHE A 85 -0.77 0.40 5.42
C PHE A 85 -0.24 -1.02 5.17
N PHE A 86 0.97 -1.19 4.63
CA PHE A 86 1.52 -2.52 4.35
C PHE A 86 1.81 -3.33 5.60
N ARG A 87 2.23 -2.66 6.67
CA ARG A 87 2.40 -3.29 7.98
C ARG A 87 1.09 -3.94 8.42
N LEU A 88 0.00 -3.19 8.52
CA LEU A 88 -1.31 -3.73 8.90
C LEU A 88 -1.81 -4.76 7.89
N LEU A 89 -1.62 -4.51 6.59
CA LEU A 89 -2.09 -5.37 5.52
C LEU A 89 -1.49 -6.77 5.62
N SER A 90 -0.19 -6.88 5.93
CA SER A 90 0.49 -8.18 6.09
C SER A 90 -0.19 -9.08 7.13
N ARG A 91 -0.81 -8.51 8.16
CA ARG A 91 -1.61 -9.23 9.15
C ARG A 91 -2.99 -9.59 8.62
N VAL A 92 -3.65 -8.69 7.89
CA VAL A 92 -5.00 -8.94 7.35
C VAL A 92 -4.97 -10.05 6.31
N VAL A 93 -4.03 -9.98 5.35
CA VAL A 93 -3.95 -10.96 4.25
C VAL A 93 -3.16 -12.21 4.59
N GLN A 94 -2.49 -12.24 5.76
CA GLN A 94 -1.61 -13.33 6.20
C GLN A 94 -0.55 -13.68 5.13
N ARG A 95 0.06 -12.65 4.52
CA ARG A 95 1.14 -12.80 3.53
C ARG A 95 2.29 -11.84 3.80
N ASP A 96 3.49 -12.30 3.47
CA ASP A 96 4.68 -11.46 3.45
C ASP A 96 4.59 -10.46 2.27
N ILE A 97 4.82 -9.18 2.58
CA ILE A 97 4.99 -8.12 1.58
C ILE A 97 6.43 -7.64 1.68
N ILE A 98 7.17 -7.71 0.58
CA ILE A 98 8.57 -7.30 0.51
C ILE A 98 8.63 -6.10 -0.42
N LEU A 99 8.99 -4.96 0.14
CA LEU A 99 9.13 -3.72 -0.61
C LEU A 99 10.59 -3.26 -0.57
N ARG A 100 11.19 -3.02 -1.73
CA ARG A 100 12.47 -2.33 -1.84
C ARG A 100 12.20 -0.90 -2.30
N ASP A 101 12.62 0.06 -1.49
CA ASP A 101 12.63 1.47 -1.88
C ASP A 101 14.07 1.95 -2.16
N ARG A 102 14.25 3.26 -2.34
CA ARG A 102 15.58 3.86 -2.60
C ARG A 102 16.56 3.70 -1.44
N LYS A 103 16.09 3.55 -0.21
CA LYS A 103 16.91 3.55 1.01
C LYS A 103 17.15 2.15 1.57
N ARG A 104 16.16 1.28 1.55
CA ARG A 104 16.21 -0.01 2.26
C ARG A 104 15.21 -1.03 1.72
N PHE A 105 15.28 -2.22 2.32
CA PHE A 105 14.26 -3.26 2.20
C PHE A 105 13.33 -3.21 3.41
N HIS A 106 12.04 -3.31 3.13
CA HIS A 106 10.96 -3.46 4.10
C HIS A 106 10.36 -4.85 3.91
N ARG A 107 10.45 -5.70 4.94
CA ARG A 107 9.70 -6.96 4.97
C ARG A 107 8.59 -6.80 5.98
N PHE A 108 7.36 -6.73 5.48
CA PHE A 108 6.15 -6.69 6.28
C PHE A 108 5.65 -8.12 6.52
N ARG A 109 5.47 -8.49 7.78
CA ARG A 109 4.98 -9.81 8.18
C ARG A 109 4.22 -9.68 9.50
N ASN A 110 3.01 -10.24 9.54
CA ASN A 110 2.20 -10.33 10.76
C ASN A 110 1.98 -9.00 11.51
N GLY A 111 1.92 -7.86 10.80
CA GLY A 111 1.71 -6.57 11.46
C GLY A 111 2.99 -5.83 11.87
N GLU A 112 4.15 -6.35 11.46
CA GLU A 112 5.47 -5.78 11.75
C GLU A 112 6.26 -5.55 10.48
N CYS A 113 7.20 -4.61 10.52
CA CYS A 113 8.17 -4.39 9.46
C CYS A 113 9.58 -4.60 9.98
N SER A 114 10.42 -5.28 9.19
CA SER A 114 11.84 -5.52 9.50
C SER A 114 12.66 -4.24 9.68
N CYS A 115 12.16 -3.09 9.21
CA CYS A 115 12.84 -1.82 9.37
C CYS A 115 12.63 -1.16 10.73
N GLY A 116 11.84 -1.73 11.66
CA GLY A 116 11.58 -1.13 12.98
C GLY A 116 10.71 0.12 12.94
N ASN A 117 9.80 0.21 11.96
CA ASN A 117 8.96 1.38 11.67
C ASN A 117 9.69 2.62 11.12
N PHE A 118 10.91 2.44 10.61
CA PHE A 118 11.59 3.46 9.82
C PHE A 118 11.16 3.35 8.34
N TRP A 119 10.32 4.27 7.86
CA TRP A 119 9.90 4.37 6.45
C TRP A 119 10.98 5.03 5.57
#